data_AF-A0A812L485-F1
#
_entry.id   AF-A0A812L485-F1
#
_cell.length_a   1.000
_cell.length_b   1.000
_cell.length_c   1.000
_cell.angle_alpha   90.00
_cell.angle_beta   90.00
_cell.angle_gamma   90.00
#
_symmetry.space_group_name_H-M   'P 1'
#
loop_
_entity.id
_entity.type
_entity.pdbx_description
1 polymer ?
#
loop_
_entity_poly.entity_id
_entity_poly.type
_entity_poly.pdbx_seq_one_letter_code
_entity_poly.pdbx_strand_id
1 'polypeptide(L)'
;DIGICRAIIAYLKSGGDLGVYWKVLGEHDITKEHLHSYSRPITTEPYMVHTDVGRLIGDFERYLGILRSVHDALDLKLAVDHAKHCLPGNLQGRLYDLCNMGGTGFNNLDEGHGKFMRIAGARDDILAILNNKGTDAGVIKQLLVIDYTLETQQSVLVQGMTGETRLPQLEDELQALLADWNTFAQNCAAQRNDDSALLLKAETPVEGGSSLAMTEKFGKGLMRGVLAKEALADRISRVVGELSDKCQSMMGPKVAFLGEAADIPKKNIDVFVDEVLRGTSLMAVSLILQRTEPVLRDIAHLPPWQMISPIDKPIQGVFKLIDKMMGVQGEVFHTPTILLSGAVSGEEEVPDGVLGVLVRSAKEAPDILSHCAVRARNFGVLLATCFDPKISEKLAADFADKWVEVRCKPDGTLSIAEAGGHANERKLEVHDYMYEKYEWVVVTHGPESPSLESAEDLKSLVATSGGSAVDGSNPA
;
A
#
# COMPACT_ATOMS: atom_id res chain seq x y z
N ASP A 1 -4.39 -17.47 20.66
CA ASP A 1 -5.17 -17.08 21.86
C ASP A 1 -6.66 -16.89 21.64
N ILE A 2 -7.10 -16.06 20.69
CA ILE A 2 -8.54 -15.82 20.44
C ILE A 2 -9.32 -17.12 20.16
N GLY A 3 -8.80 -17.98 19.27
CA GLY A 3 -9.44 -19.26 18.94
C GLY A 3 -9.56 -20.20 20.14
N ILE A 4 -8.53 -20.26 20.99
CA ILE A 4 -8.51 -21.08 22.22
C ILE A 4 -9.55 -20.56 23.23
N CYS A 5 -9.61 -19.25 23.44
CA CYS A 5 -10.58 -18.65 24.36
C CYS A 5 -12.03 -18.85 23.87
N ARG A 6 -12.30 -18.73 22.56
CA ARG A 6 -13.62 -19.04 21.97
C ARG A 6 -13.98 -20.52 22.14
N ALA A 7 -13.03 -21.43 21.94
CA ALA A 7 -13.26 -22.86 22.12
C ALA A 7 -13.62 -23.19 23.58
N ILE A 8 -12.95 -22.57 24.56
CA ILE A 8 -13.27 -22.74 25.99
C ILE A 8 -14.67 -22.20 26.31
N ILE A 9 -15.04 -21.02 25.80
CA ILE A 9 -16.39 -20.48 26.00
C ILE A 9 -17.46 -21.42 25.41
N ALA A 10 -17.21 -21.94 24.21
CA ALA A 10 -18.12 -22.87 23.55
C ALA A 10 -18.25 -24.21 24.32
N TYR A 11 -17.14 -24.74 24.84
CA TYR A 11 -17.11 -25.91 25.73
C TYR A 11 -17.92 -25.68 27.02
N LEU A 12 -17.76 -24.51 27.65
CA LEU A 12 -18.49 -24.18 28.87
C LEU A 12 -20.00 -24.02 28.60
N LYS A 13 -20.38 -23.38 27.49
CA LYS A 13 -21.78 -23.20 27.08
C LYS A 13 -22.47 -24.50 26.66
N SER A 14 -21.72 -25.47 26.12
CA SER A 14 -22.25 -26.78 25.71
C SER A 14 -22.40 -27.76 26.88
N GLY A 15 -22.05 -27.37 28.11
CA GLY A 15 -22.07 -28.28 29.25
C GLY A 15 -20.94 -29.30 29.25
N GLY A 16 -19.84 -29.02 28.55
CA GLY A 16 -18.61 -29.82 28.61
C GLY A 16 -18.41 -30.74 27.42
N ASP A 17 -19.00 -30.41 26.26
CA ASP A 17 -18.84 -31.19 25.04
C ASP A 17 -17.48 -30.91 24.37
N LEU A 18 -16.60 -31.91 24.41
CA LEU A 18 -15.29 -31.87 23.75
C LEU A 18 -15.39 -31.83 22.21
N GLY A 19 -16.48 -32.35 21.62
CA GLY A 19 -16.72 -32.27 20.19
C GLY A 19 -16.88 -30.83 19.71
N VAL A 20 -17.63 -30.02 20.46
CA VAL A 20 -17.80 -28.58 20.18
C VAL A 20 -16.48 -27.82 20.37
N TYR A 21 -15.70 -28.17 21.41
CA TYR A 21 -14.39 -27.58 21.66
C TYR A 21 -13.43 -27.77 20.47
N TRP A 22 -13.24 -29.02 20.02
CA TRP A 22 -12.34 -29.33 18.91
C TRP A 22 -12.85 -28.79 17.58
N LYS A 23 -14.18 -28.72 17.38
CA LYS A 23 -14.77 -28.09 16.20
C LYS A 23 -14.39 -26.61 16.11
N VAL A 24 -14.55 -25.86 17.21
CA VAL A 24 -14.24 -24.42 17.24
C VAL A 24 -12.74 -24.16 17.10
N LEU A 25 -11.88 -25.03 17.62
CA LEU A 25 -10.43 -24.95 17.37
C LEU A 25 -10.09 -25.19 15.89
N GLY A 26 -10.76 -26.17 15.26
CA GLY A 26 -10.59 -26.46 13.83
C GLY A 26 -11.03 -25.32 12.92
N GLU A 27 -12.12 -24.61 13.27
CA GLU A 27 -12.56 -23.40 12.56
C GLU A 27 -11.55 -22.23 12.64
N HIS A 28 -10.57 -22.32 13.54
CA HIS A 28 -9.51 -21.34 13.74
C HIS A 28 -8.12 -21.87 13.33
N ASP A 29 -8.04 -22.98 12.58
CA ASP A 29 -6.80 -23.63 12.12
C ASP A 29 -5.84 -24.05 13.26
N ILE A 30 -6.39 -24.34 14.44
CA ILE A 30 -5.62 -24.79 15.61
C ILE A 30 -5.76 -26.30 15.76
N THR A 31 -4.68 -27.04 15.46
CA THR A 31 -4.63 -28.49 15.64
C THR A 31 -4.05 -28.88 17.00
N LYS A 32 -4.18 -30.17 17.35
CA LYS A 32 -3.60 -30.71 18.59
C LYS A 32 -2.07 -30.60 18.56
N GLU A 33 -1.44 -30.85 17.42
CA GLU A 33 0.00 -30.67 17.22
C GLU A 33 0.42 -29.21 17.41
N HIS A 34 -0.41 -28.27 16.94
CA HIS A 34 -0.18 -26.84 17.10
C HIS A 34 -0.21 -26.39 18.58
N LEU A 35 -1.09 -26.98 19.40
CA LEU A 35 -1.13 -26.73 20.84
C LEU A 35 0.09 -27.30 21.60
N HIS A 36 0.68 -28.38 21.09
CA HIS A 36 1.86 -29.02 21.68
C HIS A 36 3.17 -28.30 21.32
N SER A 37 3.20 -27.56 20.22
CA SER A 37 4.40 -26.84 19.75
C SER A 37 4.64 -25.50 20.44
N TYR A 38 3.70 -25.01 21.26
CA TYR A 38 3.86 -23.76 21.98
C TYR A 38 4.97 -23.79 23.03
N SER A 39 5.56 -22.62 23.31
CA SER A 39 6.59 -22.42 24.33
C SER A 39 6.17 -22.90 25.72
N ARG A 40 4.86 -22.86 26.00
CA ARG A 40 4.20 -23.57 27.10
C ARG A 40 3.22 -24.58 26.50
N PRO A 41 3.61 -25.85 26.32
CA PRO A 41 2.80 -26.85 25.66
C PRO A 41 1.46 -27.07 26.37
N ILE A 42 0.37 -27.04 25.62
CA ILE A 42 -0.97 -27.36 26.14
C ILE A 42 -1.27 -28.83 25.78
N THR A 43 -1.04 -29.71 26.74
CA THR A 43 -1.13 -31.18 26.54
C THR A 43 -2.41 -31.80 27.09
N THR A 44 -3.16 -31.05 27.90
CA THR A 44 -4.32 -31.54 28.64
C THR A 44 -5.60 -30.91 28.12
N GLU A 45 -6.62 -31.74 27.93
CA GLU A 45 -7.95 -31.29 27.49
C GLU A 45 -8.70 -30.55 28.62
N PRO A 46 -9.58 -29.59 28.29
CA PRO A 46 -10.35 -28.89 29.29
C PRO A 46 -11.32 -29.85 30.01
N TYR A 47 -11.50 -29.62 31.31
CA TYR A 47 -12.46 -30.36 32.13
C TYR A 47 -13.37 -29.39 32.87
N MET A 48 -14.58 -29.86 33.19
CA MET A 48 -15.53 -29.07 33.95
C MET A 48 -15.13 -28.99 35.42
N VAL A 49 -15.04 -27.75 35.93
CA VAL A 49 -14.74 -27.48 37.33
C VAL A 49 -16.05 -27.29 38.09
N HIS A 50 -16.13 -27.78 39.32
CA HIS A 50 -17.26 -27.53 40.22
C HIS A 50 -17.26 -26.08 40.69
N THR A 51 -17.72 -25.16 39.84
CA THR A 51 -17.80 -23.72 40.10
C THR A 51 -19.04 -23.16 39.41
N ASP A 52 -19.39 -21.91 39.70
CA ASP A 52 -20.40 -21.17 38.95
C ASP A 52 -19.95 -20.98 37.49
N VAL A 53 -20.40 -21.91 36.63
CA VAL A 53 -20.10 -21.93 35.20
C VAL A 53 -20.61 -20.67 34.51
N GLY A 54 -21.72 -20.09 34.98
CA GLY A 54 -22.27 -18.85 34.42
C GLY A 54 -21.34 -17.66 34.63
N ARG A 55 -20.80 -17.51 35.85
CA ARG A 55 -19.80 -16.48 36.16
C ARG A 55 -18.49 -16.72 35.40
N LEU A 56 -18.04 -17.95 35.32
CA LEU A 56 -16.81 -18.32 34.60
C LEU A 56 -16.91 -18.01 33.09
N ILE A 57 -18.08 -18.28 32.48
CA ILE A 57 -18.36 -17.87 31.10
C ILE A 57 -18.24 -16.35 30.96
N GLY A 58 -18.84 -15.58 31.87
CA GLY A 58 -18.76 -14.12 31.85
C GLY A 58 -17.32 -13.59 31.97
N ASP A 59 -16.50 -14.21 32.81
CA ASP A 59 -15.09 -13.85 32.97
C ASP A 59 -14.29 -14.17 31.70
N PHE A 60 -14.51 -15.33 31.07
CA PHE A 60 -13.89 -15.67 29.78
C PHE A 60 -14.39 -14.79 28.64
N GLU A 61 -15.66 -14.39 28.60
CA GLU A 61 -16.18 -13.44 27.61
C GLU A 61 -15.53 -12.06 27.76
N ARG A 62 -15.32 -11.61 29.01
CA ARG A 62 -14.58 -10.37 29.27
C ARG A 62 -13.11 -10.50 28.88
N TYR A 63 -12.46 -11.61 29.21
CA TYR A 63 -11.08 -11.88 28.82
C TYR A 63 -10.92 -11.99 27.30
N LEU A 64 -11.87 -12.62 26.59
CA LEU A 64 -11.92 -12.64 25.13
C LEU A 64 -12.04 -11.21 24.56
N GLY A 65 -12.80 -10.34 25.21
CA GLY A 65 -12.86 -8.92 24.88
C GLY A 65 -11.49 -8.25 24.94
N ILE A 66 -10.73 -8.48 26.02
CA ILE A 66 -9.36 -7.97 26.20
C ILE A 66 -8.41 -8.58 25.16
N LEU A 67 -8.49 -9.90 24.91
CA LEU A 67 -7.65 -10.56 23.91
C LEU A 67 -7.89 -9.99 22.51
N ARG A 68 -9.15 -9.72 22.14
CA ARG A 68 -9.47 -9.05 20.89
C ARG A 68 -8.89 -7.64 20.87
N SER A 69 -9.05 -6.88 21.94
CA SER A 69 -8.59 -5.49 22.00
C SER A 69 -7.06 -5.35 22.02
N VAL A 70 -6.33 -6.36 22.53
CA VAL A 70 -4.86 -6.37 22.55
C VAL A 70 -4.29 -6.88 21.22
N HIS A 71 -4.99 -7.82 20.57
CA HIS A 71 -4.55 -8.41 19.31
C HIS A 71 -4.97 -7.58 18.08
N ASP A 72 -5.90 -6.66 18.26
CA ASP A 72 -6.42 -5.76 17.24
C ASP A 72 -6.19 -4.31 17.72
N ALA A 73 -4.97 -3.80 17.55
CA ALA A 73 -4.61 -2.40 17.85
C ALA A 73 -5.44 -1.40 17.02
N LEU A 74 -6.19 -1.91 16.04
CA LEU A 74 -7.13 -1.24 15.15
C LEU A 74 -8.59 -1.56 15.53
N ASP A 75 -8.86 -2.02 16.77
CA ASP A 75 -10.23 -2.18 17.25
C ASP A 75 -10.89 -0.81 17.37
N LEU A 76 -11.61 -0.45 16.30
CA LEU A 76 -12.38 0.79 16.22
C LEU A 76 -13.29 0.97 17.44
N LYS A 77 -13.88 -0.12 17.94
CA LYS A 77 -14.81 -0.05 19.08
C LYS A 77 -14.09 0.39 20.35
N LEU A 78 -12.91 -0.16 20.61
CA LEU A 78 -12.09 0.25 21.74
C LEU A 78 -11.65 1.71 21.61
N ALA A 79 -11.20 2.13 20.43
CA ALA A 79 -10.78 3.50 20.17
C ALA A 79 -11.94 4.50 20.40
N VAL A 80 -13.15 4.16 19.93
CA VAL A 80 -14.36 4.96 20.11
C VAL A 80 -14.79 4.99 21.58
N ASP A 81 -14.74 3.87 22.29
CA ASP A 81 -15.11 3.81 23.71
C ASP A 81 -14.18 4.67 24.59
N HIS A 82 -12.87 4.70 24.28
CA HIS A 82 -11.92 5.60 24.94
C HIS A 82 -12.17 7.08 24.61
N ALA A 83 -12.61 7.37 23.39
CA ALA A 83 -12.84 8.72 22.92
C ALA A 83 -14.25 9.27 23.22
N LYS A 84 -15.17 8.41 23.69
CA LYS A 84 -16.59 8.72 23.85
C LYS A 84 -16.86 10.02 24.61
N HIS A 85 -16.07 10.33 25.63
CA HIS A 85 -16.28 11.52 26.45
C HIS A 85 -15.89 12.83 25.74
N CYS A 86 -15.14 12.73 24.65
CA CYS A 86 -14.53 13.84 23.92
C CYS A 86 -15.16 14.07 22.55
N LEU A 87 -15.99 13.14 22.07
CA LEU A 87 -16.59 13.18 20.74
C LEU A 87 -17.97 13.88 20.73
N PRO A 88 -18.32 14.62 19.67
CA PRO A 88 -19.69 15.10 19.45
C PRO A 88 -20.70 13.94 19.36
N GLY A 89 -21.91 14.11 19.90
CA GLY A 89 -22.91 13.04 19.97
C GLY A 89 -23.35 12.47 18.61
N ASN A 90 -23.37 13.30 17.56
CA ASN A 90 -23.64 12.88 16.18
C ASN A 90 -22.52 11.98 15.63
N LEU A 91 -21.25 12.34 15.88
CA LEU A 91 -20.09 11.56 15.45
C LEU A 91 -20.00 10.24 16.22
N GLN A 92 -20.31 10.24 17.52
CA GLN A 92 -20.39 9.01 18.32
C GLN A 92 -21.39 8.02 17.72
N GLY A 93 -22.60 8.46 17.38
CA GLY A 93 -23.62 7.60 16.77
C GLY A 93 -23.12 6.96 15.48
N ARG A 94 -22.54 7.77 14.58
CA ARG A 94 -21.95 7.29 13.32
C ARG A 94 -20.83 6.28 13.55
N LEU A 95 -19.94 6.53 14.49
CA LEU A 95 -18.82 5.62 14.82
C LEU A 95 -19.31 4.30 15.44
N TYR A 96 -20.34 4.33 16.28
CA TYR A 96 -20.95 3.10 16.81
C TYR A 96 -21.68 2.31 15.71
N ASP A 97 -22.34 2.97 14.78
CA ASP A 97 -22.96 2.31 13.62
C ASP A 97 -21.88 1.61 12.75
N LEU A 98 -20.72 2.24 12.58
CA LEU A 98 -19.56 1.63 11.92
C LEU A 98 -19.04 0.42 12.71
N CYS A 99 -18.91 0.51 14.03
CA CYS A 99 -18.50 -0.64 14.86
C CYS A 99 -19.45 -1.86 14.70
N ASN A 100 -20.71 -1.61 14.37
CA ASN A 100 -21.73 -2.64 14.21
C ASN A 100 -21.92 -3.14 12.76
N MET A 101 -21.15 -2.62 11.80
CA MET A 101 -21.26 -2.99 10.38
C MET A 101 -20.71 -4.38 10.04
N GLY A 102 -20.17 -5.11 11.01
CA GLY A 102 -19.55 -6.43 10.80
C GLY A 102 -18.13 -6.37 10.22
N GLY A 103 -17.41 -5.25 10.42
CA GLY A 103 -16.05 -5.05 9.93
C GLY A 103 -15.95 -4.91 8.42
N THR A 104 -14.78 -5.29 7.88
CA THR A 104 -14.42 -5.13 6.45
C THR A 104 -14.93 -6.25 5.54
N GLY A 105 -15.57 -7.30 6.08
CA GLY A 105 -16.15 -8.37 5.27
C GLY A 105 -17.45 -7.93 4.58
N PHE A 106 -17.64 -8.27 3.32
CA PHE A 106 -18.84 -7.94 2.54
C PHE A 106 -19.23 -9.10 1.61
N ASN A 107 -20.52 -9.22 1.29
CA ASN A 107 -21.03 -10.30 0.44
C ASN A 107 -21.06 -9.95 -1.05
N ASN A 108 -21.09 -8.65 -1.37
CA ASN A 108 -21.10 -8.13 -2.72
C ASN A 108 -20.40 -6.76 -2.76
N LEU A 109 -20.05 -6.31 -3.97
CA LEU A 109 -19.31 -5.06 -4.17
C LEU A 109 -20.10 -3.81 -3.75
N ASP A 110 -21.44 -3.82 -3.85
CA ASP A 110 -22.26 -2.68 -3.40
C ASP A 110 -22.24 -2.52 -1.88
N GLU A 111 -22.21 -3.63 -1.15
CA GLU A 111 -22.02 -3.64 0.30
C GLU A 111 -20.61 -3.12 0.64
N GLY A 112 -19.58 -3.59 -0.06
CA GLY A 112 -18.20 -3.11 0.12
C GLY A 112 -18.08 -1.60 -0.10
N HIS A 113 -18.61 -1.11 -1.22
CA HIS A 113 -18.66 0.31 -1.57
C HIS A 113 -19.45 1.13 -0.55
N GLY A 114 -20.65 0.68 -0.16
CA GLY A 114 -21.47 1.36 0.84
C GLY A 114 -20.78 1.44 2.21
N LYS A 115 -20.03 0.40 2.59
CA LYS A 115 -19.20 0.40 3.79
C LYS A 115 -18.05 1.41 3.68
N PHE A 116 -17.36 1.44 2.55
CA PHE A 116 -16.28 2.38 2.27
C PHE A 116 -16.75 3.83 2.41
N MET A 117 -17.88 4.18 1.78
CA MET A 117 -18.41 5.56 1.80
C MET A 117 -18.90 5.98 3.19
N ARG A 118 -19.41 5.05 4.01
CA ARG A 118 -19.75 5.37 5.41
C ARG A 118 -18.52 5.68 6.25
N ILE A 119 -17.42 4.96 6.01
CA ILE A 119 -16.15 5.24 6.67
C ILE A 119 -15.62 6.60 6.21
N ALA A 120 -15.63 6.89 4.91
CA ALA A 120 -15.22 8.19 4.35
C ALA A 120 -15.95 9.35 5.03
N GLY A 121 -17.28 9.28 5.11
CA GLY A 121 -18.05 10.32 5.78
C GLY A 121 -17.73 10.47 7.28
N ALA A 122 -17.34 9.39 7.98
CA ALA A 122 -16.89 9.52 9.37
C ALA A 122 -15.50 10.16 9.49
N ARG A 123 -14.60 9.90 8.53
CA ARG A 123 -13.28 10.54 8.45
C ARG A 123 -13.40 12.03 8.14
N ASP A 124 -14.30 12.42 7.23
CA ASP A 124 -14.61 13.84 6.95
C ASP A 124 -14.99 14.61 8.23
N ASP A 125 -15.90 14.04 9.03
CA ASP A 125 -16.32 14.63 10.31
C ASP A 125 -15.15 14.74 11.30
N ILE A 126 -14.27 13.73 11.35
CA ILE A 126 -13.08 13.72 12.22
C ILE A 126 -12.07 14.78 11.77
N LEU A 127 -11.75 14.82 10.48
CA LEU A 127 -10.83 15.80 9.90
C LEU A 127 -11.34 17.23 10.10
N ALA A 128 -12.65 17.46 9.99
CA ALA A 128 -13.24 18.76 10.29
C ALA A 128 -12.99 19.21 11.74
N ILE A 129 -13.00 18.28 12.70
CA ILE A 129 -12.68 18.57 14.11
C ILE A 129 -11.16 18.76 14.30
N LEU A 130 -10.34 17.91 13.69
CA LEU A 130 -8.88 18.00 13.77
C LEU A 130 -8.34 19.32 13.20
N ASN A 131 -8.97 19.84 12.14
CA ASN A 131 -8.58 21.10 11.51
C ASN A 131 -9.06 22.35 12.28
N ASN A 132 -9.91 22.19 13.28
CA ASN A 132 -10.32 23.29 14.13
C ASN A 132 -9.21 23.62 15.13
N LYS A 133 -8.61 24.81 15.01
CA LYS A 133 -7.52 25.29 15.89
C LYS A 133 -7.92 25.41 17.38
N GLY A 134 -9.22 25.40 17.69
CA GLY A 134 -9.74 25.43 19.06
C GLY A 134 -9.90 24.05 19.71
N THR A 135 -9.55 22.96 19.01
CA THR A 135 -9.70 21.59 19.53
C THR A 135 -8.69 21.30 20.63
N ASP A 136 -9.16 20.71 21.73
CA ASP A 136 -8.33 20.35 22.87
C ASP A 136 -7.32 19.23 22.50
N ALA A 137 -6.10 19.34 23.02
CA ALA A 137 -5.00 18.43 22.71
C ALA A 137 -5.27 16.98 23.15
N GLY A 138 -6.06 16.78 24.21
CA GLY A 138 -6.47 15.44 24.66
C GLY A 138 -7.38 14.73 23.65
N VAL A 139 -8.18 15.50 22.91
CA VAL A 139 -9.11 15.00 21.89
C VAL A 139 -8.37 14.68 20.59
N ILE A 140 -7.37 15.49 20.22
CA ILE A 140 -6.59 15.31 18.99
C ILE A 140 -5.97 13.90 18.92
N LYS A 141 -5.31 13.46 20.00
CA LYS A 141 -4.69 12.12 20.03
C LYS A 141 -5.70 11.01 19.80
N GLN A 142 -6.88 11.11 20.42
CA GLN A 142 -7.92 10.09 20.30
C GLN A 142 -8.50 10.06 18.88
N LEU A 143 -8.74 11.23 18.29
CA LEU A 143 -9.22 11.37 16.92
C LEU A 143 -8.24 10.80 15.90
N LEU A 144 -6.92 11.03 16.08
CA LEU A 144 -5.90 10.47 15.18
C LEU A 144 -5.87 8.93 15.20
N VAL A 145 -6.04 8.30 16.36
CA VAL A 145 -6.09 6.84 16.47
C VAL A 145 -7.33 6.28 15.77
N ILE A 146 -8.48 6.95 15.94
CA ILE A 146 -9.72 6.58 15.25
C ILE A 146 -9.55 6.75 13.74
N ASP A 147 -9.03 7.89 13.28
CA ASP A 147 -8.81 8.16 11.85
C ASP A 147 -7.88 7.13 11.22
N TYR A 148 -6.75 6.82 11.86
CA TYR A 148 -5.82 5.78 11.39
C TYR A 148 -6.49 4.41 11.27
N THR A 149 -7.36 4.07 12.23
CA THR A 149 -8.13 2.83 12.19
C THR A 149 -9.10 2.80 11.01
N LEU A 150 -9.79 3.91 10.76
CA LEU A 150 -10.74 4.05 9.66
C LEU A 150 -10.04 4.04 8.29
N GLU A 151 -8.90 4.72 8.15
CA GLU A 151 -8.06 4.71 6.94
C GLU A 151 -7.57 3.29 6.61
N THR A 152 -7.16 2.54 7.64
CA THR A 152 -6.74 1.16 7.47
C THR A 152 -7.90 0.27 7.00
N GLN A 153 -9.09 0.44 7.58
CA GLN A 153 -10.28 -0.31 7.14
C GLN A 153 -10.70 0.03 5.71
N GLN A 154 -10.62 1.29 5.29
CA GLN A 154 -10.84 1.69 3.89
C GLN A 154 -9.85 1.01 2.96
N SER A 155 -8.57 0.99 3.33
CA SER A 155 -7.53 0.32 2.53
C SER A 155 -7.80 -1.17 2.37
N VAL A 156 -8.21 -1.85 3.45
CA VAL A 156 -8.60 -3.28 3.41
C VAL A 156 -9.83 -3.52 2.52
N LEU A 157 -10.84 -2.63 2.57
CA LEU A 157 -12.02 -2.73 1.70
C LEU A 157 -11.62 -2.61 0.23
N VAL A 158 -10.80 -1.62 -0.13
CA VAL A 158 -10.31 -1.43 -1.51
C VAL A 158 -9.52 -2.64 -1.98
N GLN A 159 -8.65 -3.21 -1.13
CA GLN A 159 -7.92 -4.44 -1.43
C GLN A 159 -8.87 -5.64 -1.63
N GLY A 160 -9.94 -5.76 -0.85
CA GLY A 160 -10.94 -6.81 -1.01
C GLY A 160 -11.78 -6.69 -2.28
N MET A 161 -12.02 -5.47 -2.78
CA MET A 161 -12.85 -5.19 -3.96
C MET A 161 -12.08 -5.36 -5.29
N THR A 162 -11.27 -6.42 -5.43
CA THR A 162 -10.36 -6.63 -6.58
C THR A 162 -11.05 -6.67 -7.95
N GLY A 163 -12.34 -7.02 -7.98
CA GLY A 163 -13.12 -7.16 -9.21
C GLY A 163 -13.96 -5.94 -9.59
N GLU A 164 -13.88 -4.84 -8.85
CA GLU A 164 -14.65 -3.64 -9.15
C GLU A 164 -14.10 -2.92 -10.38
N THR A 165 -14.97 -2.68 -11.36
CA THR A 165 -14.64 -1.98 -12.62
C THR A 165 -15.70 -0.94 -13.00
N ARG A 166 -16.71 -0.73 -12.14
CA ARG A 166 -17.79 0.22 -12.40
C ARG A 166 -17.29 1.63 -12.06
N LEU A 167 -17.24 2.49 -13.07
CA LEU A 167 -16.74 3.86 -12.92
C LEU A 167 -17.41 4.67 -11.80
N PRO A 168 -18.75 4.67 -11.61
CA PRO A 168 -19.35 5.49 -10.56
C PRO A 168 -18.81 5.16 -9.17
N GLN A 169 -18.69 3.87 -8.85
CA GLN A 169 -18.18 3.41 -7.55
C GLN A 169 -16.70 3.76 -7.37
N LEU A 170 -15.88 3.52 -8.40
CA LEU A 170 -14.44 3.84 -8.37
C LEU A 170 -14.20 5.36 -8.26
N GLU A 171 -15.03 6.17 -8.92
CA GLU A 171 -14.97 7.63 -8.85
C GLU A 171 -15.34 8.15 -7.47
N ASP A 172 -16.43 7.64 -6.88
CA ASP A 172 -16.86 8.00 -5.53
C ASP A 172 -15.77 7.63 -4.49
N GLU A 173 -15.16 6.45 -4.63
CA GLU A 173 -14.07 5.98 -3.76
C GLU A 173 -12.80 6.84 -3.90
N LEU A 174 -12.41 7.13 -5.14
CA LEU A 174 -11.26 7.99 -5.42
C LEU A 174 -11.50 9.41 -4.90
N GLN A 175 -12.71 9.94 -5.09
CA GLN A 175 -13.09 11.27 -4.61
C GLN A 175 -12.96 11.38 -3.10
N ALA A 176 -13.45 10.38 -2.37
CA ALA A 176 -13.37 10.34 -0.92
C ALA A 176 -11.91 10.36 -0.42
N LEU A 177 -11.03 9.53 -1.00
CA LEU A 177 -9.61 9.51 -0.63
C LEU A 177 -8.91 10.83 -0.96
N LEU A 178 -9.23 11.44 -2.10
CA LEU A 178 -8.65 12.72 -2.50
C LEU A 178 -9.17 13.89 -1.67
N ALA A 179 -10.40 13.83 -1.16
CA ALA A 179 -10.93 14.86 -0.26
C ALA A 179 -10.11 14.94 1.04
N ASP A 180 -9.69 13.80 1.58
CA ASP A 180 -8.78 13.73 2.73
C ASP A 180 -7.44 14.42 2.41
N TRP A 181 -6.87 14.12 1.24
CA TRP A 181 -5.60 14.69 0.80
C TRP A 181 -5.69 16.19 0.53
N ASN A 182 -6.76 16.66 -0.07
CA ASN A 182 -6.95 18.07 -0.39
C ASN A 182 -7.14 18.90 0.89
N THR A 183 -7.89 18.36 1.84
CA THR A 183 -8.04 18.95 3.17
C THR A 183 -6.68 19.10 3.86
N PHE A 184 -5.84 18.06 3.80
CA PHE A 184 -4.47 18.12 4.30
C PHE A 184 -3.62 19.16 3.53
N ALA A 185 -3.68 19.13 2.19
CA ALA A 185 -2.93 20.02 1.31
C ALA A 185 -3.25 21.50 1.54
N GLN A 186 -4.53 21.86 1.67
CA GLN A 186 -4.96 23.24 1.93
C GLN A 186 -4.43 23.77 3.26
N ASN A 187 -4.38 22.91 4.29
CA ASN A 187 -3.83 23.26 5.60
C ASN A 187 -2.30 23.41 5.57
N CYS A 188 -1.61 22.59 4.77
CA CYS A 188 -0.16 22.72 4.52
C CYS A 188 0.18 23.90 3.59
N ALA A 189 -0.68 24.26 2.63
CA ALA A 189 -0.50 25.42 1.74
C ALA A 189 -0.51 26.74 2.52
N ALA A 190 -1.32 26.81 3.57
CA ALA A 190 -1.29 27.93 4.52
C ALA A 190 0.08 28.07 5.24
N GLN A 191 0.91 27.02 5.22
CA GLN A 191 2.26 26.99 5.80
C GLN A 191 3.40 27.10 4.76
N ARG A 192 3.10 27.28 3.46
CA ARG A 192 4.09 27.36 2.35
C ARG A 192 5.03 26.15 2.21
N ASN A 193 4.46 24.93 2.16
CA ASN A 193 5.22 23.73 1.79
C ASN A 193 4.99 23.33 0.32
N ASP A 194 6.05 22.97 -0.41
CA ASP A 194 5.99 22.53 -1.82
C ASP A 194 5.03 21.35 -2.07
N ASP A 195 4.83 20.48 -1.06
CA ASP A 195 3.94 19.31 -1.12
C ASP A 195 2.46 19.67 -1.32
N SER A 196 2.05 20.83 -0.81
CA SER A 196 0.68 21.31 -0.98
C SER A 196 0.36 21.71 -2.43
N ALA A 197 1.37 22.21 -3.17
CA ALA A 197 1.22 22.61 -4.56
C ALA A 197 1.08 21.40 -5.51
N LEU A 198 1.58 20.22 -5.13
CA LEU A 198 1.43 18.96 -5.88
C LEU A 198 0.01 18.39 -5.74
N LEU A 199 -0.53 18.37 -4.52
CA LEU A 199 -1.89 17.91 -4.24
C LEU A 199 -2.97 18.86 -4.81
N LEU A 200 -2.75 20.18 -4.76
CA LEU A 200 -3.63 21.19 -5.37
C LEU A 200 -3.64 21.17 -6.91
N LYS A 201 -2.65 20.54 -7.59
CA LYS A 201 -2.64 20.38 -9.05
C LYS A 201 -3.62 19.32 -9.57
N ALA A 202 -4.06 18.41 -8.71
CA ALA A 202 -5.08 17.43 -9.06
C ALA A 202 -6.43 18.12 -9.33
N GLU A 203 -6.80 19.14 -8.57
CA GLU A 203 -8.14 19.74 -8.65
C GLU A 203 -8.29 20.98 -9.54
N THR A 204 -7.26 21.45 -10.26
CA THR A 204 -7.43 22.70 -11.05
C THR A 204 -8.63 22.56 -11.99
N PRO A 205 -9.71 23.33 -11.77
CA PRO A 205 -10.94 23.17 -12.49
C PRO A 205 -10.71 23.59 -13.93
N VAL A 206 -10.98 22.69 -14.87
CA VAL A 206 -11.31 23.10 -16.23
C VAL A 206 -12.65 23.84 -16.10
N GLU A 207 -12.61 25.15 -15.96
CA GLU A 207 -13.72 26.11 -15.96
C GLU A 207 -15.12 25.53 -15.62
N GLY A 208 -15.51 25.65 -14.35
CA GLY A 208 -16.93 25.63 -13.95
C GLY A 208 -17.49 24.26 -13.56
N GLY A 209 -17.20 23.81 -12.34
CA GLY A 209 -17.85 22.67 -11.68
C GLY A 209 -16.86 21.78 -10.92
N SER A 210 -17.30 21.17 -9.82
CA SER A 210 -16.49 20.19 -9.07
C SER A 210 -16.03 19.07 -10.01
N SER A 211 -14.72 18.80 -10.04
CA SER A 211 -14.02 18.04 -11.09
C SER A 211 -14.49 16.60 -11.35
N LEU A 212 -15.33 16.02 -10.47
CA LEU A 212 -15.87 14.66 -10.63
C LEU A 212 -17.37 14.63 -10.96
N ALA A 213 -18.10 15.70 -10.65
CA ALA A 213 -19.52 15.82 -10.94
C ALA A 213 -19.76 16.65 -12.22
N MET A 214 -19.46 16.09 -13.38
CA MET A 214 -19.92 16.63 -14.65
C MET A 214 -21.12 15.82 -15.15
N THR A 215 -22.28 16.48 -15.10
CA THR A 215 -23.60 16.00 -15.50
C THR A 215 -23.61 15.33 -16.88
N GLU A 216 -24.29 14.19 -16.94
CA GLU A 216 -24.65 13.45 -18.14
C GLU A 216 -25.29 14.38 -19.19
N LYS A 217 -24.49 14.84 -20.16
CA LYS A 217 -25.00 15.33 -21.44
C LYS A 217 -24.46 14.43 -22.53
N PHE A 218 -25.31 13.52 -23.00
CA PHE A 218 -25.05 12.62 -24.13
C PHE A 218 -24.54 13.39 -25.36
N GLY A 219 -23.39 12.97 -25.90
CA GLY A 219 -22.72 13.56 -27.07
C GLY A 219 -21.24 13.91 -26.81
N LYS A 220 -20.69 14.88 -27.56
CA LYS A 220 -19.29 15.38 -27.43
C LYS A 220 -18.89 15.80 -26.00
N GLY A 221 -19.86 16.02 -25.10
CA GLY A 221 -19.63 16.30 -23.68
C GLY A 221 -19.14 15.08 -22.89
N LEU A 222 -19.61 13.87 -23.22
CA LEU A 222 -19.20 12.63 -22.56
C LEU A 222 -17.71 12.35 -22.82
N MET A 223 -17.27 12.42 -24.08
CA MET A 223 -15.86 12.22 -24.45
C MET A 223 -14.94 13.25 -23.77
N ARG A 224 -15.38 14.52 -23.67
CA ARG A 224 -14.64 15.56 -22.92
C ARG A 224 -14.55 15.23 -21.44
N GLY A 225 -15.62 14.72 -20.84
CA GLY A 225 -15.64 14.30 -19.44
C GLY A 225 -14.68 13.13 -19.18
N VAL A 226 -14.69 12.11 -20.03
CA VAL A 226 -13.81 10.94 -19.89
C VAL A 226 -12.34 11.33 -20.05
N LEU A 227 -12.01 12.15 -21.06
CA LEU A 227 -10.65 12.66 -21.24
C LEU A 227 -10.18 13.53 -20.08
N ALA A 228 -11.08 14.30 -19.46
CA ALA A 228 -10.75 15.09 -18.27
C ALA A 228 -10.48 14.19 -17.06
N LYS A 229 -11.28 13.12 -16.87
CA LYS A 229 -11.08 12.13 -15.82
C LYS A 229 -9.78 11.35 -16.00
N GLU A 230 -9.43 10.97 -17.23
CA GLU A 230 -8.13 10.34 -17.51
C GLU A 230 -6.98 11.30 -17.21
N ALA A 231 -7.07 12.56 -17.66
CA ALA A 231 -6.05 13.56 -17.38
C ALA A 231 -5.90 13.84 -15.88
N LEU A 232 -6.96 13.64 -15.09
CA LEU A 232 -6.93 13.69 -13.64
C LEU A 232 -6.25 12.46 -13.06
N ALA A 233 -6.63 11.25 -13.49
CA ALA A 233 -6.00 10.00 -13.09
C ALA A 233 -4.49 10.03 -13.33
N ASP A 234 -4.04 10.42 -14.54
CA ASP A 234 -2.63 10.60 -14.89
C ASP A 234 -1.90 11.56 -13.94
N ARG A 235 -2.54 12.66 -13.51
CA ARG A 235 -1.93 13.60 -12.57
C ARG A 235 -1.80 12.99 -11.19
N ILE A 236 -2.83 12.30 -10.71
CA ILE A 236 -2.80 11.64 -9.40
C ILE A 236 -1.71 10.56 -9.41
N SER A 237 -1.63 9.76 -10.49
CA SER A 237 -0.58 8.76 -10.71
C SER A 237 0.83 9.36 -10.62
N ARG A 238 1.06 10.55 -11.20
CA ARG A 238 2.34 11.28 -11.06
C ARG A 238 2.58 11.77 -9.64
N VAL A 239 1.57 12.33 -8.98
CA VAL A 239 1.69 12.81 -7.60
C VAL A 239 2.02 11.65 -6.65
N VAL A 240 1.38 10.50 -6.82
CA VAL A 240 1.67 9.27 -6.07
C VAL A 240 3.12 8.83 -6.30
N GLY A 241 3.60 8.87 -7.55
CA GLY A 241 5.00 8.60 -7.87
C GLY A 241 5.98 9.56 -7.20
N GLU A 242 5.74 10.87 -7.32
CA GLU A 242 6.59 11.91 -6.71
C GLU A 242 6.63 11.82 -5.18
N LEU A 243 5.50 11.50 -4.53
CA LEU A 243 5.44 11.28 -3.08
C LEU A 243 6.23 10.02 -2.68
N SER A 244 6.14 8.94 -3.46
CA SER A 244 6.93 7.73 -3.25
C SER A 244 8.43 8.03 -3.32
N ASP A 245 8.87 8.71 -4.37
CA ASP A 245 10.27 9.10 -4.57
C ASP A 245 10.76 10.03 -3.44
N LYS A 246 9.92 10.95 -2.98
CA LYS A 246 10.23 11.82 -1.85
C LYS A 246 10.41 11.03 -0.56
N CYS A 247 9.51 10.11 -0.24
CA CYS A 247 9.64 9.22 0.91
C CYS A 247 10.92 8.39 0.84
N GLN A 248 11.23 7.85 -0.34
CA GLN A 248 12.47 7.09 -0.58
C GLN A 248 13.72 7.93 -0.32
N SER A 249 13.76 9.18 -0.83
CA SER A 249 14.91 10.06 -0.64
C SER A 249 15.09 10.50 0.83
N MET A 250 14.00 10.70 1.58
CA MET A 250 14.05 11.17 2.97
C MET A 250 14.32 10.06 3.98
N MET A 251 13.71 8.88 3.78
CA MET A 251 13.75 7.76 4.71
C MET A 251 14.82 6.73 4.35
N GLY A 252 15.04 6.46 3.05
CA GLY A 252 15.96 5.44 2.56
C GLY A 252 17.35 5.47 3.22
N PRO A 253 18.06 6.62 3.26
CA PRO A 253 19.37 6.71 3.91
C PRO A 253 19.34 6.39 5.40
N LYS A 254 18.28 6.83 6.09
CA LYS A 254 18.13 6.63 7.54
C LYS A 254 17.83 5.18 7.88
N VAL A 255 17.01 4.54 7.06
CA VAL A 255 16.65 3.12 7.16
C VAL A 255 17.88 2.25 6.90
N ALA A 256 18.68 2.57 5.87
CA ALA A 256 19.95 1.88 5.61
C ALA A 256 20.91 2.00 6.81
N PHE A 257 21.12 3.22 7.30
CA PHE A 257 21.99 3.47 8.45
C PHE A 257 21.56 2.71 9.72
N LEU A 258 20.28 2.78 10.08
CA LEU A 258 19.76 2.11 11.28
C LEU A 258 19.69 0.59 11.10
N GLY A 259 19.32 0.12 9.91
CA GLY A 259 19.21 -1.30 9.59
C GLY A 259 20.56 -2.00 9.62
N GLU A 260 21.59 -1.39 9.04
CA GLU A 260 22.97 -1.91 9.08
C GLU A 260 23.51 -1.93 10.51
N ALA A 261 23.27 -0.87 11.30
CA ALA A 261 23.70 -0.80 12.69
C ALA A 261 23.00 -1.86 13.58
N ALA A 262 21.78 -2.27 13.23
CA ALA A 262 21.00 -3.27 13.94
C ALA A 262 21.14 -4.70 13.38
N ASP A 263 22.05 -4.92 12.42
CA ASP A 263 22.28 -6.21 11.74
C ASP A 263 21.00 -6.80 11.11
N ILE A 264 20.14 -5.92 10.58
CA ILE A 264 18.91 -6.33 9.89
C ILE A 264 19.27 -6.85 8.49
N PRO A 265 18.66 -7.96 8.02
CA PRO A 265 18.88 -8.47 6.67
C PRO A 265 18.64 -7.40 5.60
N LYS A 266 19.58 -7.25 4.67
CA LYS A 266 19.54 -6.22 3.61
C LYS A 266 18.22 -6.20 2.84
N LYS A 267 17.64 -7.36 2.54
CA LYS A 267 16.32 -7.46 1.89
C LYS A 267 15.23 -6.68 2.63
N ASN A 268 15.22 -6.74 3.97
CA ASN A 268 14.22 -6.04 4.78
C ASN A 268 14.47 -4.53 4.82
N ILE A 269 15.74 -4.11 4.78
CA ILE A 269 16.14 -2.70 4.69
C ILE A 269 15.66 -2.12 3.35
N ASP A 270 15.90 -2.85 2.26
CA ASP A 270 15.60 -2.38 0.91
C ASP A 270 14.10 -2.18 0.69
N VAL A 271 13.23 -3.01 1.26
CA VAL A 271 11.76 -2.94 1.10
C VAL A 271 11.04 -2.12 2.16
N PHE A 272 11.73 -1.69 3.22
CA PHE A 272 11.07 -1.06 4.38
C PHE A 272 10.25 0.18 4.01
N VAL A 273 10.81 1.07 3.17
CA VAL A 273 10.11 2.29 2.77
C VAL A 273 8.90 1.96 1.89
N ASP A 274 9.02 0.97 1.02
CA ASP A 274 7.92 0.47 0.18
C ASP A 274 6.78 -0.04 1.06
N GLU A 275 7.08 -0.82 2.09
CA GLU A 275 6.08 -1.32 3.05
C GLU A 275 5.44 -0.21 3.88
N VAL A 276 6.20 0.84 4.25
CA VAL A 276 5.64 2.03 4.90
C VAL A 276 4.64 2.73 3.98
N LEU A 277 4.98 2.93 2.71
CA LEU A 277 4.11 3.55 1.72
C LEU A 277 2.85 2.72 1.47
N ARG A 278 2.98 1.40 1.38
CA ARG A 278 1.87 0.44 1.23
C ARG A 278 0.92 0.43 2.42
N GLY A 279 1.40 0.82 3.60
CA GLY A 279 0.59 1.00 4.81
C GLY A 279 -0.21 2.30 4.88
N THR A 280 -0.18 3.16 3.85
CA THR A 280 -0.90 4.43 3.80
C THR A 280 -2.05 4.43 2.78
N SER A 281 -2.91 5.45 2.83
CA SER A 281 -3.93 5.71 1.79
C SER A 281 -3.37 5.83 0.36
N LEU A 282 -2.07 6.06 0.16
CA LEU A 282 -1.44 6.03 -1.17
C LEU A 282 -1.66 4.69 -1.87
N MET A 283 -1.65 3.59 -1.12
CA MET A 283 -1.91 2.26 -1.66
C MET A 283 -3.35 2.11 -2.15
N ALA A 284 -4.32 2.59 -1.36
CA ALA A 284 -5.73 2.57 -1.76
C ALA A 284 -5.96 3.38 -3.04
N VAL A 285 -5.35 4.58 -3.14
CA VAL A 285 -5.41 5.40 -4.34
C VAL A 285 -4.77 4.71 -5.54
N SER A 286 -3.57 4.12 -5.38
CA SER A 286 -2.88 3.36 -6.43
C SER A 286 -3.75 2.23 -7.00
N LEU A 287 -4.39 1.45 -6.12
CA LEU A 287 -5.27 0.34 -6.51
C LEU A 287 -6.53 0.82 -7.24
N ILE A 288 -7.13 1.93 -6.83
CA ILE A 288 -8.31 2.48 -7.52
C ILE A 288 -7.92 3.03 -8.89
N LEU A 289 -6.77 3.70 -9.02
CA LEU A 289 -6.25 4.18 -10.30
C LEU A 289 -6.00 3.03 -11.28
N GLN A 290 -5.33 1.97 -10.82
CA GLN A 290 -5.07 0.75 -11.60
C GLN A 290 -6.35 0.12 -12.17
N ARG A 291 -7.49 0.26 -11.48
CA ARG A 291 -8.80 -0.23 -11.93
C ARG A 291 -9.55 0.78 -12.82
N THR A 292 -9.34 2.08 -12.59
CA THR A 292 -10.05 3.17 -13.26
C THR A 292 -9.48 3.47 -14.64
N GLU A 293 -8.15 3.54 -14.77
CA GLU A 293 -7.45 3.87 -16.02
C GLU A 293 -7.80 2.94 -17.20
N PRO A 294 -7.84 1.59 -17.06
CA PRO A 294 -8.27 0.73 -18.16
C PRO A 294 -9.66 1.06 -18.69
N VAL A 295 -10.59 1.39 -17.80
CA VAL A 295 -11.99 1.66 -18.15
C VAL A 295 -12.11 3.02 -18.84
N LEU A 296 -11.41 4.05 -18.34
CA LEU A 296 -11.37 5.37 -18.97
C LEU A 296 -10.72 5.33 -20.36
N ARG A 297 -9.62 4.60 -20.51
CA ARG A 297 -8.90 4.44 -21.79
C ARG A 297 -9.71 3.71 -22.84
N ASP A 298 -10.44 2.67 -22.45
CA ASP A 298 -11.33 1.94 -23.37
C ASP A 298 -12.43 2.85 -23.92
N ILE A 299 -13.08 3.63 -23.05
CA ILE A 299 -14.13 4.58 -23.42
C ILE A 299 -13.57 5.72 -24.29
N ALA A 300 -12.38 6.22 -23.98
CA ALA A 300 -11.74 7.33 -24.70
C ALA A 300 -10.96 6.89 -25.95
N HIS A 301 -10.86 5.58 -26.24
CA HIS A 301 -10.05 5.03 -27.33
C HIS A 301 -8.62 5.59 -27.36
N LEU A 302 -8.02 5.71 -26.17
CA LEU A 302 -6.68 6.27 -25.99
C LEU A 302 -5.58 5.30 -26.44
N PRO A 303 -4.34 5.80 -26.63
CA PRO A 303 -3.22 4.94 -26.98
C PRO A 303 -3.05 3.77 -25.99
N PRO A 304 -2.62 2.61 -26.49
CA PRO A 304 -2.71 1.34 -25.78
C PRO A 304 -1.64 1.17 -24.69
N TRP A 305 -0.79 2.17 -24.45
CA TRP A 305 0.34 2.07 -23.53
C TRP A 305 0.16 3.01 -22.35
N GLN A 306 0.32 2.47 -21.15
CA GLN A 306 0.56 3.24 -19.94
C GLN A 306 2.01 3.09 -19.53
N MET A 307 2.64 4.21 -19.21
CA MET A 307 4.04 4.26 -18.80
C MET A 307 4.09 4.34 -17.28
N ILE A 308 4.59 3.29 -16.62
CA ILE A 308 4.75 3.25 -15.16
C ILE A 308 6.14 3.77 -14.76
N SER A 309 7.16 3.36 -15.51
CA SER A 309 8.55 3.85 -15.41
C SER A 309 9.06 4.19 -16.82
N PRO A 310 8.97 5.46 -17.26
CA PRO A 310 9.47 5.89 -18.56
C PRO A 310 11.00 6.07 -18.55
N ILE A 311 11.62 5.94 -19.72
CA ILE A 311 13.05 6.16 -19.93
C ILE A 311 13.29 7.13 -21.09
N ASP A 312 14.27 8.02 -20.94
CA ASP A 312 14.55 9.05 -21.94
C ASP A 312 15.38 8.52 -23.13
N LYS A 313 16.22 7.50 -22.87
CA LYS A 313 17.10 6.91 -23.87
C LYS A 313 16.45 5.66 -24.48
N PRO A 314 16.59 5.42 -25.80
CA PRO A 314 16.13 4.17 -26.38
C PRO A 314 16.94 2.99 -25.80
N ILE A 315 16.24 1.91 -25.46
CA ILE A 315 16.87 0.67 -25.00
C ILE A 315 16.94 -0.33 -26.14
N GLN A 316 18.00 -1.13 -26.14
CA GLN A 316 18.19 -2.20 -27.11
C GLN A 316 18.52 -3.50 -26.39
N GLY A 317 17.86 -4.58 -26.77
CA GLY A 317 18.06 -5.88 -26.15
C GLY A 317 17.30 -7.00 -26.83
N VAL A 318 17.53 -8.22 -26.36
CA VAL A 318 16.78 -9.41 -26.79
C VAL A 318 15.37 -9.33 -26.23
N PHE A 319 14.37 -9.46 -27.10
CA PHE A 319 12.97 -9.45 -26.72
C PHE A 319 12.52 -10.85 -26.32
N LYS A 320 12.35 -11.09 -25.02
CA LYS A 320 12.02 -12.42 -24.48
C LYS A 320 10.57 -12.44 -23.98
N LEU A 321 9.81 -13.43 -24.45
CA LEU A 321 8.45 -13.67 -24.00
C LEU A 321 8.45 -14.49 -22.71
N ILE A 322 7.72 -14.02 -21.69
CA ILE A 322 7.53 -14.74 -20.43
C ILE A 322 6.04 -14.76 -20.06
N ASP A 323 5.61 -15.83 -19.37
CA ASP A 323 4.23 -15.95 -18.90
C ASP A 323 3.99 -15.08 -17.65
N LYS A 324 4.85 -15.24 -16.64
CA LYS A 324 4.79 -14.46 -15.39
C LYS A 324 6.18 -14.00 -14.95
N MET A 325 6.27 -12.79 -14.43
CA MET A 325 7.53 -12.22 -13.94
C MET A 325 8.11 -13.01 -12.76
N MET A 326 7.25 -13.53 -11.88
CA MET A 326 7.59 -14.49 -10.82
C MET A 326 8.46 -15.67 -11.30
N GLY A 327 8.26 -16.14 -12.53
CA GLY A 327 8.96 -17.31 -13.06
C GLY A 327 10.43 -17.06 -13.42
N VAL A 328 10.84 -15.80 -13.56
CA VAL A 328 12.21 -15.39 -13.90
C VAL A 328 12.86 -14.56 -12.77
N GLN A 329 12.20 -14.49 -11.61
CA GLN A 329 12.72 -13.78 -10.45
C GLN A 329 13.99 -14.47 -9.94
N GLY A 330 15.07 -13.71 -9.80
CA GLY A 330 16.39 -14.21 -9.39
C GLY A 330 17.26 -14.78 -10.52
N GLU A 331 16.78 -14.77 -11.78
CA GLU A 331 17.65 -15.01 -12.93
C GLU A 331 18.57 -13.80 -13.18
N VAL A 332 19.78 -14.06 -13.67
CA VAL A 332 20.70 -13.01 -14.10
C VAL A 332 20.83 -13.09 -15.62
N PHE A 333 20.41 -12.04 -16.31
CA PHE A 333 20.48 -11.95 -17.77
C PHE A 333 21.81 -11.33 -18.19
N HIS A 334 22.71 -12.15 -18.73
CA HIS A 334 24.02 -11.67 -19.19
C HIS A 334 23.95 -10.85 -20.50
N THR A 335 22.84 -10.95 -21.22
CA THR A 335 22.54 -10.13 -22.40
C THR A 335 21.46 -9.11 -22.05
N PRO A 336 21.56 -7.86 -22.51
CA PRO A 336 20.50 -6.87 -22.38
C PRO A 336 19.16 -7.47 -22.86
N THR A 337 18.19 -7.56 -21.97
CA THR A 337 16.92 -8.25 -22.26
C THR A 337 15.73 -7.31 -22.02
N ILE A 338 14.75 -7.39 -22.91
CA ILE A 338 13.47 -6.71 -22.80
C ILE A 338 12.40 -7.79 -22.66
N LEU A 339 11.68 -7.79 -21.55
CA LEU A 339 10.69 -8.81 -21.23
C LEU A 339 9.31 -8.38 -21.73
N LEU A 340 8.61 -9.27 -22.40
CA LEU A 340 7.17 -9.16 -22.63
C LEU A 340 6.47 -10.16 -21.70
N SER A 341 5.88 -9.68 -20.61
CA SER A 341 5.27 -10.50 -19.56
C SER A 341 3.76 -10.60 -19.68
N GLY A 342 3.21 -11.81 -19.53
CA GLY A 342 1.77 -12.03 -19.42
C GLY A 342 1.18 -11.45 -18.14
N ALA A 343 1.90 -11.58 -17.01
CA ALA A 343 1.49 -11.04 -15.72
C ALA A 343 2.68 -10.53 -14.89
N VAL A 344 2.43 -9.46 -14.13
CA VAL A 344 3.34 -8.92 -13.10
C VAL A 344 2.50 -8.66 -11.87
N SER A 345 2.71 -9.45 -10.82
CA SER A 345 1.95 -9.34 -9.56
C SER A 345 2.28 -8.08 -8.78
N GLY A 346 3.45 -7.48 -9.02
CA GLY A 346 3.91 -6.28 -8.35
C GLY A 346 4.83 -6.54 -7.16
N GLU A 347 4.90 -7.77 -6.64
CA GLU A 347 5.81 -8.17 -5.56
C GLU A 347 7.20 -8.56 -6.06
N GLU A 348 7.34 -8.74 -7.37
CA GLU A 348 8.57 -9.29 -7.93
C GLU A 348 9.71 -8.25 -7.99
N GLU A 349 10.94 -8.76 -7.98
CA GLU A 349 12.13 -7.96 -8.26
C GLU A 349 12.47 -7.99 -9.74
N VAL A 350 12.84 -6.83 -10.29
CA VAL A 350 13.33 -6.74 -11.66
C VAL A 350 14.66 -7.49 -11.77
N PRO A 351 14.76 -8.55 -12.60
CA PRO A 351 15.98 -9.34 -12.71
C PRO A 351 17.17 -8.53 -13.26
N ASP A 352 18.38 -8.87 -12.82
CA ASP A 352 19.58 -8.20 -13.30
C ASP A 352 19.78 -8.42 -14.81
N GLY A 353 20.12 -7.36 -15.54
CA GLY A 353 20.32 -7.38 -17.00
C GLY A 353 19.04 -7.14 -17.83
N VAL A 354 17.89 -6.96 -17.17
CA VAL A 354 16.65 -6.53 -17.81
C VAL A 354 16.64 -5.02 -17.97
N LEU A 355 16.46 -4.53 -19.20
CA LEU A 355 16.39 -3.10 -19.52
C LEU A 355 14.95 -2.59 -19.62
N GLY A 356 13.98 -3.48 -19.80
CA GLY A 356 12.57 -3.12 -19.83
C GLY A 356 11.64 -4.31 -19.63
N VAL A 357 10.47 -4.03 -19.07
CA VAL A 357 9.35 -4.96 -18.84
C VAL A 357 8.08 -4.36 -19.45
N LEU A 358 7.53 -5.06 -20.43
CA LEU A 358 6.27 -4.73 -21.08
C LEU A 358 5.20 -5.73 -20.63
N VAL A 359 4.13 -5.25 -20.01
CA VAL A 359 3.03 -6.10 -19.56
C VAL A 359 1.98 -6.22 -20.65
N ARG A 360 1.54 -7.44 -20.95
CA ARG A 360 0.62 -7.74 -22.06
C ARG A 360 -0.85 -7.46 -21.75
N SER A 361 -1.21 -7.41 -20.47
CA SER A 361 -2.60 -7.31 -20.01
C SER A 361 -2.70 -6.27 -18.89
N ALA A 362 -3.61 -5.31 -19.05
CA ALA A 362 -3.92 -4.32 -18.02
C ALA A 362 -4.44 -4.95 -16.72
N LYS A 363 -5.17 -6.08 -16.81
CA LYS A 363 -5.68 -6.79 -15.64
C LYS A 363 -4.58 -7.42 -14.79
N GLU A 364 -3.47 -7.76 -15.42
CA GLU A 364 -2.31 -8.43 -14.79
C GLU A 364 -1.12 -7.47 -14.68
N ALA A 365 -1.39 -6.17 -14.75
CA ALA A 365 -0.40 -5.12 -14.61
C ALA A 365 -0.15 -4.82 -13.13
N PRO A 366 1.07 -4.42 -12.76
CA PRO A 366 1.38 -4.06 -11.40
C PRO A 366 0.87 -2.65 -11.11
N ASP A 367 0.58 -2.34 -9.85
CA ASP A 367 0.19 -0.99 -9.43
C ASP A 367 1.41 -0.05 -9.39
N ILE A 368 1.16 1.26 -9.31
CA ILE A 368 2.18 2.33 -9.41
C ILE A 368 3.16 2.30 -8.22
N LEU A 369 2.71 1.79 -7.07
CA LEU A 369 3.47 1.63 -5.82
C LEU A 369 3.91 0.19 -5.58
N SER A 370 3.65 -0.70 -6.54
CA SER A 370 4.15 -2.06 -6.47
C SER A 370 5.67 -2.07 -6.32
N HIS A 371 6.19 -3.12 -5.70
CA HIS A 371 7.62 -3.29 -5.51
C HIS A 371 8.33 -3.27 -6.88
N CYS A 372 7.76 -3.97 -7.87
CA CYS A 372 8.25 -3.96 -9.23
C CYS A 372 8.27 -2.55 -9.86
N ALA A 373 7.23 -1.72 -9.66
CA ALA A 373 7.17 -0.38 -10.22
C ALA A 373 8.19 0.58 -9.59
N VAL A 374 8.30 0.56 -8.26
CA VAL A 374 9.28 1.38 -7.53
C VAL A 374 10.71 0.97 -7.90
N ARG A 375 11.00 -0.34 -7.98
CA ARG A 375 12.31 -0.84 -8.42
C ARG A 375 12.62 -0.47 -9.86
N ALA A 376 11.64 -0.56 -10.75
CA ALA A 376 11.83 -0.15 -12.13
C ALA A 376 12.23 1.33 -12.24
N ARG A 377 11.60 2.23 -11.45
CA ARG A 377 11.99 3.65 -11.40
C ARG A 377 13.39 3.84 -10.81
N ASN A 378 13.66 3.24 -9.66
CA ASN A 378 14.94 3.36 -8.97
C ASN A 378 16.12 2.86 -9.80
N PHE A 379 15.91 1.84 -10.64
CA PHE A 379 16.95 1.26 -11.50
C PHE A 379 16.95 1.80 -12.93
N GLY A 380 16.05 2.73 -13.27
CA GLY A 380 15.94 3.27 -14.63
C GLY A 380 15.54 2.21 -15.68
N VAL A 381 14.75 1.22 -15.26
CA VAL A 381 14.22 0.16 -16.12
C VAL A 381 12.85 0.62 -16.67
N LEU A 382 12.65 0.43 -17.97
CA LEU A 382 11.35 0.71 -18.60
C LEU A 382 10.29 -0.24 -18.04
N LEU A 383 9.18 0.30 -17.51
CA LEU A 383 8.00 -0.49 -17.16
C LEU A 383 6.77 0.13 -17.82
N ALA A 384 6.11 -0.63 -18.68
CA ALA A 384 4.92 -0.18 -19.38
C ALA A 384 3.88 -1.28 -19.56
N THR A 385 2.61 -0.89 -19.54
CA THR A 385 1.47 -1.81 -19.65
C THR A 385 0.74 -1.59 -20.96
N CYS A 386 0.47 -2.68 -21.68
CA CYS A 386 -0.34 -2.69 -22.90
C CYS A 386 -1.80 -3.03 -22.57
N PHE A 387 -2.71 -2.18 -23.04
CA PHE A 387 -4.16 -2.29 -22.86
C PHE A 387 -4.85 -2.93 -24.06
N ASP A 388 -4.15 -3.07 -25.20
CA ASP A 388 -4.68 -3.73 -26.40
C ASP A 388 -4.05 -5.12 -26.58
N PRO A 389 -4.83 -6.21 -26.34
CA PRO A 389 -4.35 -7.57 -26.52
C PRO A 389 -3.79 -7.83 -27.92
N LYS A 390 -4.37 -7.23 -28.96
CA LYS A 390 -3.95 -7.44 -30.36
C LYS A 390 -2.54 -6.91 -30.61
N ILE A 391 -2.18 -5.80 -29.96
CA ILE A 391 -0.84 -5.23 -30.07
C ILE A 391 0.15 -6.10 -29.31
N SER A 392 -0.22 -6.55 -28.11
CA SER A 392 0.63 -7.45 -27.32
C SER A 392 0.89 -8.79 -28.04
N GLU A 393 -0.11 -9.35 -28.72
CA GLU A 393 -0.01 -10.60 -29.49
C GLU A 393 0.85 -10.43 -30.74
N LYS A 394 0.69 -9.31 -31.45
CA LYS A 394 1.55 -8.98 -32.59
C LYS A 394 3.01 -8.82 -32.17
N LEU A 395 3.28 -8.14 -31.06
CA LEU A 395 4.63 -7.99 -30.55
C LEU A 395 5.27 -9.32 -30.17
N ALA A 396 4.49 -10.21 -29.52
CA ALA A 396 4.94 -11.56 -29.23
C ALA A 396 5.26 -12.37 -30.50
N ALA A 397 4.48 -12.22 -31.57
CA ALA A 397 4.70 -12.94 -32.82
C ALA A 397 5.86 -12.37 -33.66
N ASP A 398 5.99 -11.04 -33.73
CA ASP A 398 6.91 -10.38 -34.67
C ASP A 398 8.35 -10.28 -34.11
N PHE A 399 8.50 -10.21 -32.78
CA PHE A 399 9.76 -9.85 -32.13
C PHE A 399 10.30 -10.90 -31.14
N ALA A 400 9.61 -12.01 -30.88
CA ALA A 400 10.12 -13.04 -29.96
C ALA A 400 11.54 -13.50 -30.32
N ASP A 401 12.41 -13.51 -29.32
CA ASP A 401 13.83 -13.87 -29.37
C ASP A 401 14.67 -13.04 -30.36
N LYS A 402 14.17 -11.88 -30.81
CA LYS A 402 14.89 -10.95 -31.68
C LYS A 402 15.52 -9.81 -30.90
N TRP A 403 16.53 -9.19 -31.52
CA TRP A 403 17.12 -7.95 -31.02
C TRP A 403 16.26 -6.75 -31.44
N VAL A 404 15.73 -6.01 -30.47
CA VAL A 404 14.84 -4.89 -30.73
C VAL A 404 15.33 -3.61 -30.08
N GLU A 405 15.02 -2.49 -30.71
CA GLU A 405 15.06 -1.16 -30.09
C GLU A 405 13.66 -0.78 -29.63
N VAL A 406 13.53 -0.39 -28.37
CA VAL A 406 12.30 0.19 -27.80
C VAL A 406 12.56 1.66 -27.48
N ARG A 407 11.69 2.52 -28.00
CA ARG A 407 11.76 3.97 -27.78
C ARG A 407 10.43 4.48 -27.24
N CYS A 408 10.52 5.17 -26.10
CA CYS A 408 9.42 5.94 -25.55
C CYS A 408 9.28 7.25 -26.34
N LYS A 409 8.10 7.48 -26.92
CA LYS A 409 7.79 8.75 -27.57
C LYS A 409 7.23 9.75 -26.55
N PRO A 410 7.36 11.06 -26.81
CA PRO A 410 6.79 12.10 -25.97
C PRO A 410 5.26 12.05 -25.85
N ASP A 411 4.59 11.36 -26.78
CA ASP A 411 3.14 11.15 -26.80
C ASP A 411 2.68 9.97 -25.91
N GLY A 412 3.60 9.33 -25.19
CA GLY A 412 3.32 8.17 -24.32
C GLY A 412 3.22 6.84 -25.07
N THR A 413 3.47 6.81 -26.38
CA THR A 413 3.49 5.56 -27.15
C THR A 413 4.88 4.92 -27.20
N LEU A 414 4.91 3.59 -27.30
CA LEU A 414 6.14 2.85 -27.56
C LEU A 414 6.27 2.55 -29.04
N SER A 415 7.42 2.88 -29.62
CA SER A 415 7.84 2.33 -30.92
C SER A 415 8.86 1.22 -30.69
N ILE A 416 8.56 0.04 -31.23
CA ILE A 416 9.41 -1.15 -31.18
C ILE A 416 9.81 -1.47 -32.61
N ALA A 417 11.11 -1.55 -32.86
CA ALA A 417 11.65 -1.88 -34.17
C ALA A 417 12.74 -2.94 -34.05
N GLU A 418 12.82 -3.83 -35.03
CA GLU A 418 13.94 -4.76 -35.15
C GLU A 418 15.20 -3.95 -35.46
N ALA A 419 16.18 -3.99 -34.57
CA ALA A 419 17.44 -3.31 -34.76
C ALA A 419 18.40 -4.26 -35.48
N GLY A 420 18.88 -3.85 -36.66
CA GLY A 420 19.78 -4.65 -37.49
C GLY A 420 21.14 -4.88 -36.83
N GLY A 421 21.28 -6.00 -36.13
CA GLY A 421 22.50 -6.75 -35.85
C GLY A 421 23.67 -6.03 -35.17
N HIS A 422 23.92 -6.39 -33.90
CA HIS A 422 25.22 -6.95 -33.53
C HIS A 422 25.09 -7.82 -32.27
N ALA A 423 24.99 -9.13 -32.48
CA ALA A 423 25.56 -10.12 -31.55
C ALA A 423 27.10 -10.04 -31.62
N ASN A 424 27.66 -8.85 -31.35
CA ASN A 424 29.04 -8.77 -30.91
C ASN A 424 28.97 -8.83 -29.40
N GLU A 425 29.72 -9.77 -28.84
CA GLU A 425 29.97 -9.94 -27.41
C GLU A 425 30.50 -8.63 -26.79
N ARG A 426 29.64 -7.63 -26.59
CA ARG A 426 29.74 -6.83 -25.39
C ARG A 426 29.18 -7.74 -24.30
N LYS A 427 30.05 -8.60 -23.77
CA LYS A 427 30.02 -8.85 -22.33
C LYS A 427 29.99 -7.45 -21.72
N LEU A 428 28.80 -7.00 -21.35
CA LEU A 428 28.72 -5.94 -20.37
C LEU A 428 29.38 -6.56 -19.16
N GLU A 429 30.64 -6.17 -18.91
CA GLU A 429 31.22 -6.40 -17.62
C GLU A 429 30.22 -5.78 -16.65
N VAL A 430 29.73 -6.60 -15.71
CA VAL A 430 28.79 -6.18 -14.65
C VAL A 430 29.29 -4.90 -13.95
N HIS A 431 30.58 -4.56 -14.10
CA HIS A 431 31.20 -3.31 -13.67
C HIS A 431 30.70 -2.01 -14.33
N ASP A 432 30.29 -1.99 -15.60
CA ASP A 432 29.87 -0.73 -16.25
C ASP A 432 28.48 -0.24 -15.74
N TYR A 433 27.66 -1.14 -15.20
CA TYR A 433 26.39 -0.79 -14.55
C TYR A 433 26.50 -0.60 -13.02
N MET A 434 27.59 -1.04 -12.40
CA MET A 434 27.77 -0.98 -10.95
C MET A 434 28.29 0.39 -10.47
N TYR A 435 28.95 1.18 -11.33
CA TYR A 435 29.54 2.47 -10.94
C TYR A 435 28.60 3.68 -11.09
N GLU A 436 27.53 3.61 -11.89
CA GLU A 436 26.47 4.64 -11.88
C GLU A 436 25.37 4.36 -10.85
N LYS A 437 25.34 3.14 -10.26
CA LYS A 437 24.34 2.71 -9.26
C LYS A 437 24.55 3.31 -7.86
N TYR A 438 25.68 4.01 -7.63
CA TYR A 438 26.11 4.47 -6.30
C TYR A 438 26.78 5.86 -6.31
N GLU A 439 26.28 6.84 -7.07
CA GLU A 439 26.47 8.23 -6.69
C GLU A 439 25.24 8.72 -5.92
N TRP A 440 25.29 8.60 -4.60
CA TRP A 440 24.63 9.61 -3.79
C TRP A 440 25.27 10.94 -4.20
N VAL A 441 24.51 11.78 -4.91
CA VAL A 441 24.88 13.19 -5.04
C VAL A 441 24.88 13.74 -3.61
N VAL A 442 26.05 13.70 -2.96
CA VAL A 442 26.34 14.53 -1.82
C VAL A 442 26.31 15.94 -2.37
N VAL A 443 25.13 16.58 -2.28
CA VAL A 443 25.02 18.01 -2.54
C VAL A 443 25.81 18.68 -1.42
N THR A 444 27.10 18.89 -1.65
CA THR A 444 27.93 19.75 -0.81
C THR A 444 27.34 21.16 -0.92
N HIS A 445 26.51 21.54 0.04
CA HIS A 445 26.19 22.94 0.24
C HIS A 445 27.48 23.64 0.68
N GLY A 446 27.89 24.63 -0.10
CA GLY A 446 28.95 25.58 0.25
C GLY A 446 28.59 26.37 1.51
N PRO A 447 29.58 27.04 2.12
CA PRO A 447 29.64 27.27 3.55
C PRO A 447 28.85 28.51 3.96
N GLU A 448 27.60 28.32 4.37
CA GLU A 448 26.93 29.24 5.30
C GLU A 448 26.20 28.42 6.35
N SER A 449 26.97 27.90 7.31
CA SER A 449 26.45 27.45 8.59
C SER A 449 25.86 28.63 9.38
N PRO A 450 24.86 28.35 10.24
CA PRO A 450 25.14 28.47 11.65
C PRO A 450 25.14 27.10 12.31
N SER A 451 26.20 26.89 13.09
CA SER A 451 26.57 25.73 13.88
C SER A 451 25.44 25.09 14.67
N LEU A 452 25.25 23.77 14.48
CA LEU A 452 24.64 22.88 15.46
C LEU A 452 25.76 22.07 16.12
N GLU A 453 25.83 22.18 17.44
CA GLU A 453 26.85 21.62 18.32
C GLU A 453 26.88 20.08 18.28
N SER A 454 28.10 19.58 18.15
CA SER A 454 28.66 18.26 18.46
C SER A 454 27.75 17.01 18.53
N ALA A 455 28.02 16.10 17.61
CA ALA A 455 27.56 14.70 17.53
C ALA A 455 28.00 13.77 18.69
N GLU A 456 28.42 14.29 19.84
CA GLU A 456 28.81 13.49 21.01
C GLU A 456 27.64 13.19 21.96
N ASP A 457 26.58 14.02 21.98
CA ASP A 457 25.47 13.83 22.92
C ASP A 457 24.51 12.69 22.53
N LEU A 458 24.40 12.36 21.24
CA LEU A 458 23.50 11.29 20.75
C LEU A 458 23.98 9.87 21.08
N LYS A 459 25.28 9.69 21.38
CA LYS A 459 25.81 8.39 21.83
C LYS A 459 25.51 8.10 23.31
N SER A 460 25.16 9.11 24.09
CA SER A 460 24.83 8.94 25.52
C SER A 460 23.42 8.40 25.76
N LEU A 461 22.50 8.60 24.81
CA LEU A 461 21.09 8.16 24.95
C LEU A 461 20.88 6.66 24.68
N VAL A 462 21.77 6.01 23.91
CA VAL A 462 21.65 4.58 23.55
C VAL A 462 22.26 3.67 24.63
N ALA A 463 23.09 4.22 25.53
CA ALA A 463 23.77 3.44 26.57
C ALA A 463 22.97 3.23 27.88
N THR A 464 21.80 3.87 28.05
CA THR A 464 21.06 3.89 29.32
C THR A 464 19.77 3.06 29.38
N SER A 465 19.43 2.28 28.34
CA SER A 465 18.21 1.45 28.33
C SER A 465 18.46 -0.07 28.40
N GLY A 466 19.64 -0.49 28.89
CA GLY A 466 19.98 -1.91 29.11
C GLY A 466 19.81 -2.36 30.57
N GLY A 467 18.61 -2.82 30.93
CA GLY A 467 18.34 -3.88 31.91
C GLY A 467 18.78 -3.73 33.37
N SER A 468 17.85 -3.36 34.27
CA SER A 468 17.91 -3.77 35.68
C SER A 468 17.14 -5.09 35.86
N ALA A 469 17.86 -6.21 35.80
CA ALA A 469 17.38 -7.45 36.39
C ALA A 469 17.81 -7.48 37.86
N VAL A 470 16.80 -7.63 38.72
CA VAL A 470 16.91 -7.87 40.16
C VAL A 470 17.70 -9.15 40.39
N ASP A 471 18.75 -9.10 41.22
CA ASP A 471 19.12 -10.28 42.00
C ASP A 471 19.61 -9.86 43.39
N GLY A 472 19.01 -10.51 44.39
CA GLY A 472 19.21 -10.20 45.79
C GLY A 472 20.42 -10.93 46.36
N SER A 473 21.24 -10.22 47.12
CA SER A 473 21.97 -10.80 48.26
C SER A 473 22.47 -9.70 49.19
N ASN A 474 21.89 -9.67 50.39
CA ASN A 474 22.45 -9.05 51.59
C ASN A 474 23.73 -9.82 51.96
N PRO A 475 24.79 -9.22 52.55
CA PRO A 475 24.72 -8.83 53.96
C PRO A 475 25.58 -7.60 54.36
N ALA A 476 25.06 -6.79 55.29
CA ALA A 476 25.68 -6.31 56.54
C ALA A 476 25.00 -5.02 57.04
#